data_AF-A0AAW5YI37-F1
#
_entry.id   AF-A0AAW5YI37-F1
#
_cell.length_a   1.000
_cell.length_b   1.000
_cell.length_c   1.000
_cell.angle_alpha   90.00
_cell.angle_beta   90.00
_cell.angle_gamma   90.00
#
_symmetry.space_group_name_H-M   'P 1'
#
loop_
_entity.id
_entity.type
_entity.pdbx_description
1 polymer ?
#
loop_
_entity_poly.entity_id
_entity_poly.type
_entity_poly.pdbx_seq_one_letter_code
_entity_poly.pdbx_strand_id
1 'polypeptide(L)'
;MNLNNINPRVLSRLEKMAKAEEAKFQAELSKEKQLLEQLKDAKHYATYGSIQNAETLVNIDGVTCLATTDGHSRISSIKVLDQEVYNEMNLQDKQAIKQYDKVLATRLEHNDYTTGEKSDKFYKVFSEAQGQPFDLIQERGRDIEKEVPSSEVWNHFSSAEHRQAGITKRAEALIDINSHQHVTGLSQQIMEQQAKVDYMIENADFPVSEGGQDE
;
A
#
# COMPACT_ATOMS: atom_id res chain seq x y z
N MET A 1 -12.87 -29.63 42.26
CA MET A 1 -11.80 -30.11 43.17
C MET A 1 -11.61 -29.10 44.29
N ASN A 2 -11.51 -29.54 45.54
CA ASN A 2 -11.30 -28.65 46.68
C ASN A 2 -9.79 -28.35 46.79
N LEU A 3 -9.36 -27.17 46.33
CA LEU A 3 -7.95 -26.76 46.25
C LEU A 3 -7.27 -26.62 47.63
N ASN A 4 -8.08 -26.62 48.71
CA ASN A 4 -7.64 -26.41 50.09
C ASN A 4 -6.78 -27.55 50.69
N ASN A 5 -6.67 -28.70 50.02
CA ASN A 5 -5.87 -29.85 50.48
C ASN A 5 -4.49 -29.97 49.78
N ILE A 6 -4.12 -29.01 48.93
CA ILE A 6 -2.84 -29.04 48.20
C ILE A 6 -1.75 -28.35 49.04
N ASN A 7 -0.56 -28.93 49.10
CA ASN A 7 0.60 -28.35 49.80
C ASN A 7 0.87 -26.91 49.30
N PRO A 8 1.01 -25.91 50.19
CA PRO A 8 1.19 -24.50 49.81
C PRO A 8 2.34 -24.22 48.84
N ARG A 9 3.44 -24.99 48.93
CA ARG A 9 4.57 -24.85 47.98
C ARG A 9 4.21 -25.35 46.58
N VAL A 10 3.41 -26.42 46.50
CA VAL A 10 2.89 -26.96 45.23
C VAL A 10 1.89 -25.98 44.62
N LEU A 11 1.00 -25.42 45.44
CA LEU A 11 0.05 -24.40 45.00
C LEU A 11 0.78 -23.17 44.43
N SER A 12 1.77 -22.63 45.14
CA SER A 12 2.57 -21.48 44.65
C SER A 12 3.32 -21.78 43.35
N ARG A 13 3.80 -23.02 43.16
CA ARG A 13 4.43 -23.43 41.90
C ARG A 13 3.42 -23.49 40.75
N LEU A 14 2.23 -24.05 40.98
CA LEU A 14 1.15 -24.13 40.00
C LEU A 14 0.66 -22.73 39.60
N GLU A 15 0.50 -21.81 40.56
CA GLU A 15 0.15 -20.42 40.27
C GLU A 15 1.20 -19.72 39.38
N LYS A 16 2.50 -19.96 39.63
CA LYS A 16 3.57 -19.42 38.78
C LYS A 16 3.53 -19.98 37.37
N MET A 17 3.29 -21.28 37.22
CA MET A 17 3.17 -21.93 35.92
C MET A 17 1.96 -21.38 35.15
N ALA A 18 0.79 -21.30 35.79
CA ALA A 18 -0.42 -20.74 35.20
C ALA A 18 -0.23 -19.27 34.76
N LYS A 19 0.42 -18.43 35.57
CA LYS A 19 0.73 -17.05 35.18
C LYS A 19 1.68 -16.96 33.99
N ALA A 20 2.68 -17.84 33.92
CA ALA A 20 3.62 -17.86 32.80
C ALA A 20 2.96 -18.36 31.51
N GLU A 21 2.06 -19.34 31.62
CA GLU A 21 1.27 -19.86 30.51
C GLU A 21 0.28 -18.81 29.98
N GLU A 22 -0.46 -18.16 30.88
CA GLU A 22 -1.35 -17.04 30.55
C GLU A 22 -0.59 -15.92 29.83
N ALA A 23 0.60 -15.54 30.33
CA ALA A 23 1.41 -14.50 29.70
C ALA A 23 1.86 -14.88 28.27
N LYS A 24 2.21 -16.16 28.04
CA LYS A 24 2.55 -16.64 26.69
C LYS A 24 1.33 -16.62 25.77
N PHE A 25 0.19 -17.11 26.26
CA PHE A 25 -1.05 -17.11 25.52
C PHE A 25 -1.46 -15.69 25.09
N GLN A 26 -1.44 -14.73 26.01
CA GLN A 26 -1.77 -13.33 25.71
C GLN A 26 -0.79 -12.69 24.72
N ALA A 27 0.51 -13.03 24.80
CA ALA A 27 1.51 -12.54 23.86
C ALA A 27 1.26 -13.05 22.44
N GLU A 28 0.95 -14.34 22.28
CA GLU A 28 0.59 -14.91 20.97
C GLU A 28 -0.74 -14.34 20.47
N LEU A 29 -1.79 -14.27 21.30
CA LEU A 29 -3.06 -13.66 20.93
C LEU A 29 -2.89 -12.23 20.41
N SER A 30 -2.00 -11.45 21.02
CA SER A 30 -1.68 -10.10 20.57
C SER A 30 -1.04 -10.09 19.18
N LYS A 31 -0.11 -11.00 18.89
CA LYS A 31 0.50 -11.13 17.56
C LYS A 31 -0.53 -11.52 16.51
N GLU A 32 -1.40 -12.48 16.82
CA GLU A 32 -2.46 -12.93 15.92
C GLU A 32 -3.47 -11.82 15.61
N LYS A 33 -3.80 -10.97 16.59
CA LYS A 33 -4.61 -9.76 16.39
C LYS A 33 -3.89 -8.72 15.52
N GLN A 34 -2.59 -8.51 15.74
CA GLN A 34 -1.80 -7.58 14.92
C GLN A 34 -1.74 -8.04 13.47
N LEU A 35 -1.54 -9.34 13.23
CA LEU A 35 -1.56 -9.91 11.88
C LEU A 35 -2.92 -9.72 11.20
N LEU A 36 -4.02 -9.95 11.93
CA LEU A 36 -5.37 -9.71 11.42
C LEU A 36 -5.57 -8.25 10.97
N GLU A 37 -5.13 -7.28 11.77
CA GLU A 37 -5.23 -5.86 11.40
C GLU A 37 -4.34 -5.52 10.20
N GLN A 38 -3.11 -6.07 10.13
CA GLN A 38 -2.24 -5.91 8.96
C GLN A 38 -2.90 -6.45 7.68
N LEU A 39 -3.57 -7.60 7.75
CA LEU A 39 -4.29 -8.17 6.60
C LEU A 39 -5.48 -7.29 6.19
N LYS A 40 -6.22 -6.73 7.15
CA LYS A 40 -7.32 -5.78 6.88
C LYS A 40 -6.82 -4.50 6.22
N ASP A 41 -5.72 -3.94 6.72
CA ASP A 41 -5.08 -2.75 6.15
C ASP A 41 -4.57 -3.02 4.74
N ALA A 42 -3.91 -4.17 4.52
CA ALA A 42 -3.46 -4.58 3.20
C ALA A 42 -4.63 -4.72 2.22
N LYS A 43 -5.74 -5.33 2.65
CA LYS A 43 -6.95 -5.45 1.83
C LYS A 43 -7.58 -4.09 1.54
N HIS A 44 -7.63 -3.21 2.53
CA HIS A 44 -8.13 -1.86 2.36
C HIS A 44 -7.32 -1.11 1.30
N TYR A 45 -6.00 -1.14 1.41
CA TYR A 45 -5.11 -0.54 0.41
C TYR A 45 -5.27 -1.16 -0.98
N ALA A 46 -5.28 -2.49 -1.10
CA ALA A 46 -5.46 -3.20 -2.37
C ALA A 46 -6.82 -2.90 -3.05
N THR A 47 -7.84 -2.53 -2.27
CA THR A 47 -9.17 -2.23 -2.80
C THR A 47 -9.33 -0.75 -3.14
N TYR A 48 -8.85 0.13 -2.27
CA TYR A 48 -9.16 1.54 -2.31
C TYR A 48 -7.98 2.45 -2.63
N GLY A 49 -6.75 1.93 -2.64
CA GLY A 49 -5.51 2.67 -2.92
C GLY A 49 -5.20 3.81 -1.94
N SER A 50 -4.25 4.66 -2.33
CA SER A 50 -3.69 5.73 -1.50
C SER A 50 -4.43 7.07 -1.56
N ILE A 51 -5.10 7.39 -2.68
CA ILE A 51 -5.67 8.72 -2.97
C ILE A 51 -7.06 8.56 -3.58
N GLN A 52 -8.09 8.67 -2.75
CA GLN A 52 -9.49 8.47 -3.14
C GLN A 52 -10.22 9.80 -3.35
N ASN A 53 -11.09 9.87 -4.36
CA ASN A 53 -11.98 11.01 -4.63
C ASN A 53 -11.28 12.38 -4.59
N ALA A 54 -10.06 12.47 -5.12
CA ALA A 54 -9.25 13.66 -5.01
C ALA A 54 -8.69 14.10 -6.37
N GLU A 55 -8.50 15.39 -6.50
CA GLU A 55 -7.65 15.96 -7.55
C GLU A 55 -6.22 16.10 -7.00
N THR A 56 -5.25 15.55 -7.72
CA THR A 56 -3.85 15.48 -7.27
C THR A 56 -2.89 15.57 -8.45
N LEU A 57 -1.62 15.80 -8.16
CA LEU A 57 -0.56 15.85 -9.16
C LEU A 57 0.10 14.48 -9.35
N VAL A 58 0.39 14.16 -10.60
CA VAL A 58 1.26 13.03 -10.97
C VAL A 58 2.31 13.52 -11.96
N ASN A 59 3.57 13.13 -11.76
CA ASN A 59 4.63 13.41 -12.71
C ASN A 59 4.81 12.19 -13.61
N ILE A 60 4.73 12.40 -14.92
CA ILE A 60 4.95 11.37 -15.94
C ILE A 60 6.14 11.81 -16.79
N ASP A 61 7.27 11.14 -16.61
CA ASP A 61 8.51 11.34 -17.36
C ASP A 61 8.98 12.81 -17.39
N GLY A 62 8.86 13.50 -16.25
CA GLY A 62 9.21 14.92 -16.09
C GLY A 62 8.06 15.89 -16.39
N VAL A 63 6.94 15.42 -16.95
CA VAL A 63 5.76 16.23 -17.26
C VAL A 63 4.73 16.11 -16.14
N THR A 64 4.44 17.21 -15.45
CA THR A 64 3.42 17.24 -14.41
C THR A 64 2.03 17.24 -15.02
N CYS A 65 1.17 16.37 -14.50
CA CYS A 65 -0.22 16.22 -14.88
C CYS A 65 -1.12 16.38 -13.65
N LEU A 66 -2.33 16.87 -13.87
CA LEU A 66 -3.42 16.90 -12.91
C LEU A 66 -4.29 15.67 -13.14
N ALA A 67 -4.42 14.82 -12.13
CA ALA A 67 -5.23 13.61 -12.16
C ALA A 67 -6.37 13.71 -11.14
N THR A 68 -7.54 13.22 -11.51
CA THR A 68 -8.70 13.09 -10.62
C THR A 68 -8.94 11.62 -10.36
N THR A 69 -8.99 11.21 -9.10
CA THR A 69 -9.23 9.81 -8.73
C THR A 69 -10.67 9.55 -8.28
N ASP A 70 -11.13 8.32 -8.47
CA ASP A 70 -12.42 7.84 -7.94
C ASP A 70 -12.28 7.29 -6.51
N GLY A 71 -13.36 6.70 -5.98
CA GLY A 71 -13.39 6.10 -4.65
C GLY A 71 -12.50 4.87 -4.46
N HIS A 72 -11.90 4.33 -5.53
CA HIS A 72 -10.96 3.21 -5.49
C HIS A 72 -9.54 3.65 -5.88
N SER A 73 -9.25 4.95 -5.80
CA SER A 73 -7.99 5.57 -6.23
C SER A 73 -7.63 5.31 -7.70
N ARG A 74 -8.61 5.02 -8.56
CA ARG A 74 -8.35 4.88 -10.01
C ARG A 74 -8.46 6.23 -10.67
N ILE A 75 -7.60 6.50 -11.65
CA ILE A 75 -7.62 7.75 -12.39
C ILE A 75 -8.88 7.81 -13.26
N SER A 76 -9.79 8.71 -12.93
CA SER A 76 -11.02 8.99 -13.69
C SER A 76 -10.78 9.98 -14.83
N SER A 77 -9.91 10.97 -14.61
CA SER A 77 -9.45 11.90 -15.64
C SER A 77 -8.01 12.33 -15.38
N ILE A 78 -7.28 12.65 -16.44
CA ILE A 78 -5.92 13.17 -16.37
C ILE A 78 -5.73 14.23 -17.46
N LYS A 79 -5.08 15.33 -17.12
CA LYS A 79 -4.70 16.40 -18.05
C LYS A 79 -3.29 16.89 -17.74
N VAL A 80 -2.57 17.32 -18.77
CA VAL A 80 -1.28 17.98 -18.57
C VAL A 80 -1.51 19.26 -17.77
N LEU A 81 -0.68 19.51 -16.76
CA LEU A 81 -0.72 20.77 -16.04
C LEU A 81 0.00 21.82 -16.89
N ASP A 82 -0.75 22.76 -17.45
CA ASP A 82 -0.24 23.94 -18.13
C ASP A 82 -0.83 25.21 -17.50
N GLN A 83 -0.51 26.37 -18.09
CA GLN A 83 -0.97 27.65 -17.56
C GLN A 83 -2.50 27.82 -17.65
N GLU A 84 -3.14 27.30 -18.69
CA GLU A 84 -4.59 27.39 -18.87
C GLU A 84 -5.30 26.55 -17.80
N VAL A 85 -4.86 25.30 -17.65
CA VAL A 85 -5.36 24.40 -16.61
C VAL A 85 -5.16 24.99 -15.23
N TYR A 86 -3.97 25.53 -14.93
CA TYR A 86 -3.70 26.16 -13.63
C TYR A 86 -4.61 27.36 -13.38
N ASN A 87 -4.85 28.20 -14.38
CA ASN A 87 -5.70 29.39 -14.21
C ASN A 87 -7.14 29.00 -13.85
N GLU A 88 -7.66 27.92 -14.41
CA GLU A 88 -9.01 27.37 -14.14
C GLU A 88 -9.15 26.70 -12.76
N MET A 89 -8.05 26.28 -12.13
CA MET A 89 -8.08 25.62 -10.83
C MET A 89 -8.58 26.55 -9.72
N ASN A 90 -9.27 25.96 -8.74
CA ASN A 90 -9.71 26.68 -7.56
C ASN A 90 -8.53 27.00 -6.61
N LEU A 91 -8.77 27.83 -5.59
CA LEU A 91 -7.71 28.25 -4.66
C LEU A 91 -7.12 27.10 -3.85
N GLN A 92 -7.94 26.10 -3.49
CA GLN A 92 -7.50 24.96 -2.70
C GLN A 92 -6.52 24.09 -3.50
N ASP A 93 -6.82 23.81 -4.76
CA ASP A 93 -5.94 22.99 -5.61
C ASP A 93 -4.64 23.73 -5.93
N LYS A 94 -4.71 25.06 -6.15
CA LYS A 94 -3.51 25.91 -6.27
C LYS A 94 -2.62 25.85 -5.01
N GLN A 95 -3.23 25.83 -3.82
CA GLN A 95 -2.50 25.63 -2.57
C GLN A 95 -1.87 24.24 -2.47
N ALA A 96 -2.55 23.19 -2.95
CA ALA A 96 -2.01 21.84 -3.00
C ALA A 96 -0.77 21.76 -3.89
N ILE A 97 -0.79 22.38 -5.08
CA ILE A 97 0.39 22.50 -5.95
C ILE A 97 1.55 23.18 -5.21
N LYS A 98 1.28 24.26 -4.49
CA LYS A 98 2.30 25.01 -3.71
C LYS A 98 2.91 24.20 -2.58
N GLN A 99 2.15 23.29 -1.98
CA GLN A 99 2.65 22.35 -0.96
C GLN A 99 3.48 21.23 -1.59
N TYR A 100 3.09 20.75 -2.77
CA TYR A 100 3.77 19.70 -3.52
C TYR A 100 5.12 20.17 -4.08
N ASP A 101 5.11 21.27 -4.85
CA ASP A 101 6.30 21.86 -5.46
C ASP A 101 6.18 23.39 -5.53
N LYS A 102 6.93 24.06 -4.64
CA LYS A 102 6.96 25.52 -4.53
C LYS A 102 7.50 26.20 -5.79
N VAL A 103 8.46 25.58 -6.48
CA VAL A 103 9.08 26.16 -7.68
C VAL A 103 8.09 26.09 -8.84
N LEU A 104 7.45 24.93 -9.02
CA LEU A 104 6.38 24.76 -10.00
C LEU A 104 5.25 25.77 -9.77
N ALA A 105 4.75 25.87 -8.54
CA ALA A 105 3.70 26.82 -8.19
C ALA A 105 4.10 28.26 -8.49
N THR A 106 5.33 28.65 -8.12
CA THR A 106 5.84 30.01 -8.40
C THR A 106 5.90 30.28 -9.91
N ARG A 107 6.40 29.33 -10.71
CA ARG A 107 6.44 29.48 -12.18
C ARG A 107 5.04 29.64 -12.77
N LEU A 108 4.06 28.86 -12.30
CA LEU A 108 2.66 28.95 -12.71
C LEU A 108 2.01 30.27 -12.25
N GLU A 109 2.29 30.74 -11.03
CA GLU A 109 1.83 32.05 -10.52
C GLU A 109 2.37 33.22 -11.39
N HIS A 110 3.57 33.07 -11.96
CA HIS A 110 4.23 34.09 -12.77
C HIS A 110 4.04 33.95 -14.30
N ASN A 111 3.25 32.97 -14.77
CA ASN A 111 3.13 32.63 -16.20
C ASN A 111 4.47 32.29 -16.89
N ASP A 112 5.43 31.76 -16.13
CA ASP A 112 6.78 31.37 -16.58
C ASP A 112 6.96 29.85 -16.58
N TYR A 113 5.85 29.11 -16.53
CA TYR A 113 5.89 27.66 -16.65
C TYR A 113 5.77 27.23 -18.11
N THR A 114 6.77 26.50 -18.58
CA THR A 114 6.72 25.77 -19.86
C THR A 114 6.65 24.29 -19.56
N THR A 115 5.69 23.61 -20.19
CA THR A 115 5.61 22.15 -20.10
C THR A 115 6.87 21.54 -20.68
N GLY A 116 7.43 20.53 -20.00
CA GLY A 116 8.57 19.77 -20.52
C GLY A 116 8.25 19.08 -21.86
N GLU A 117 9.31 18.70 -22.58
CA GLU A 117 9.17 17.87 -23.77
C GLU A 117 8.51 16.54 -23.43
N LYS A 118 7.55 16.12 -24.27
CA LYS A 118 6.79 14.89 -24.08
C LYS A 118 7.45 13.75 -24.86
N SER A 119 7.97 12.77 -24.16
CA SER A 119 8.59 11.57 -24.75
C SER A 119 7.54 10.54 -25.21
N ASP A 120 7.95 9.53 -25.96
CA ASP A 120 7.09 8.37 -26.29
C ASP A 120 6.62 7.63 -25.03
N LYS A 121 7.48 7.56 -24.01
CA LYS A 121 7.13 6.99 -22.70
C LYS A 121 6.03 7.79 -22.02
N PHE A 122 6.11 9.13 -22.06
CA PHE A 122 5.04 9.99 -21.57
C PHE A 122 3.72 9.62 -22.24
N TYR A 123 3.65 9.60 -23.58
CA TYR A 123 2.39 9.32 -24.28
C TYR A 123 1.87 7.91 -24.03
N LYS A 124 2.75 6.93 -23.89
CA LYS A 124 2.37 5.56 -23.51
C LYS A 124 1.70 5.52 -22.14
N VAL A 125 2.33 6.08 -21.11
CA VAL A 125 1.78 6.08 -19.74
C VAL A 125 0.52 6.94 -19.66
N PHE A 126 0.53 8.12 -20.27
CA PHE A 126 -0.58 9.07 -20.26
C PHE A 126 -1.83 8.49 -20.94
N SER A 127 -1.68 7.84 -22.10
CA SER A 127 -2.81 7.24 -22.82
C SER A 127 -3.43 6.03 -22.11
N GLU A 128 -2.65 5.32 -21.30
CA GLU A 128 -3.10 4.17 -20.52
C GLU A 128 -3.56 4.55 -19.10
N ALA A 129 -3.44 5.82 -18.69
CA ALA A 129 -3.62 6.22 -17.30
C ALA A 129 -5.07 6.09 -16.79
N GLN A 130 -6.06 6.43 -17.63
CA GLN A 130 -7.46 6.39 -17.21
C GLN A 130 -7.91 4.95 -16.90
N GLY A 131 -8.59 4.78 -15.77
CA GLY A 131 -9.04 3.50 -15.24
C GLY A 131 -7.97 2.72 -14.47
N GLN A 132 -6.71 3.15 -14.49
CA GLN A 132 -5.63 2.50 -13.74
C GLN A 132 -5.51 3.07 -12.32
N PRO A 133 -5.01 2.27 -11.35
CA PRO A 133 -4.68 2.77 -10.01
C PRO A 133 -3.68 3.94 -10.07
N PHE A 134 -3.92 4.98 -9.29
CA PHE A 134 -3.07 6.17 -9.23
C PHE A 134 -1.60 5.83 -8.92
N ASP A 135 -1.37 4.99 -7.90
CA ASP A 135 -0.02 4.60 -7.47
C ASP A 135 0.76 3.89 -8.60
N LEU A 136 0.05 3.12 -9.44
CA LEU A 136 0.67 2.44 -10.59
C LEU A 136 1.11 3.46 -11.64
N ILE A 137 0.27 4.44 -11.96
CA ILE A 137 0.60 5.49 -12.93
C ILE A 137 1.72 6.39 -12.42
N GLN A 138 1.70 6.70 -11.12
CA GLN A 138 2.79 7.41 -10.48
C GLN A 138 4.11 6.65 -10.61
N GLU A 139 4.14 5.35 -10.31
CA GLU A 139 5.35 4.55 -10.43
C GLU A 139 5.81 4.39 -11.89
N ARG A 140 4.90 4.14 -12.83
CA ARG A 140 5.21 4.03 -14.27
C ARG A 140 5.67 5.36 -14.89
N GLY A 141 5.27 6.47 -14.29
CA GLY A 141 5.70 7.82 -14.68
C GLY A 141 7.14 8.13 -14.29
N ARG A 142 7.75 7.39 -13.36
CA ARG A 142 9.11 7.66 -12.86
C ARG A 142 10.18 7.39 -13.90
N ASP A 143 11.27 8.16 -13.83
CA ASP A 143 12.45 7.98 -14.68
C ASP A 143 13.63 7.50 -13.82
N ILE A 144 13.63 6.21 -13.52
CA ILE A 144 14.61 5.59 -12.62
C ILE A 144 16.06 5.85 -13.08
N GLU A 145 16.31 5.90 -14.38
CA GLU A 145 17.65 6.19 -14.93
C GLU A 145 18.19 7.56 -14.50
N LYS A 146 17.29 8.53 -14.26
CA LYS A 146 17.64 9.88 -13.79
C LYS A 146 17.54 10.03 -12.26
N GLU A 147 16.76 9.17 -11.61
CA GLU A 147 16.49 9.26 -10.17
C GLU A 147 17.55 8.56 -9.31
N VAL A 148 18.22 7.53 -9.83
CA VAL A 148 19.20 6.74 -9.07
C VAL A 148 20.57 6.65 -9.77
N PRO A 149 21.67 6.40 -9.04
CA PRO A 149 22.97 6.16 -9.65
C PRO A 149 22.93 4.98 -10.64
N SER A 150 23.66 5.07 -11.74
CA SER A 150 23.66 4.04 -12.80
C SER A 150 24.01 2.62 -12.31
N SER A 151 24.77 2.50 -11.22
CA SER A 151 25.11 1.23 -10.57
C SER A 151 23.91 0.54 -9.90
N GLU A 152 22.86 1.28 -9.57
CA GLU A 152 21.71 0.79 -8.80
C GLU A 152 20.46 0.59 -9.66
N VAL A 153 20.41 1.18 -10.86
CA VAL A 153 19.26 1.13 -11.77
C VAL A 153 18.73 -0.30 -11.95
N TRP A 154 19.62 -1.28 -12.18
CA TRP A 154 19.22 -2.67 -12.39
C TRP A 154 18.51 -3.31 -11.19
N ASN A 155 18.69 -2.80 -9.97
CA ASN A 155 18.00 -3.32 -8.79
C ASN A 155 16.48 -3.09 -8.86
N HIS A 156 16.05 -2.09 -9.63
CA HIS A 156 14.65 -1.70 -9.77
C HIS A 156 13.88 -2.47 -10.85
N PHE A 157 14.55 -3.28 -11.67
CA PHE A 157 13.93 -4.00 -12.79
C PHE A 157 14.14 -5.51 -12.64
N SER A 158 13.14 -6.31 -13.02
CA SER A 158 13.23 -7.77 -12.97
C SER A 158 13.92 -8.36 -14.22
N SER A 159 13.93 -7.63 -15.34
CA SER A 159 14.53 -8.07 -16.61
C SER A 159 14.99 -6.88 -17.48
N ALA A 160 15.73 -7.17 -18.54
CA ALA A 160 16.16 -6.16 -19.53
C ALA A 160 14.97 -5.61 -20.32
N GLU A 161 14.01 -6.47 -20.64
CA GLU A 161 12.77 -6.14 -21.32
C GLU A 161 11.92 -5.19 -20.48
N HIS A 162 11.80 -5.45 -19.17
CA HIS A 162 11.09 -4.58 -18.24
C HIS A 162 11.77 -3.22 -18.11
N ARG A 163 13.10 -3.19 -18.05
CA ARG A 163 13.86 -1.93 -18.06
C ARG A 163 13.61 -1.13 -19.33
N GLN A 164 13.67 -1.76 -20.50
CA GLN A 164 13.37 -1.12 -21.79
C GLN A 164 11.93 -0.60 -21.85
N ALA A 165 10.99 -1.32 -21.24
CA ALA A 165 9.58 -0.93 -21.16
C ALA A 165 9.27 0.09 -20.04
N GLY A 166 10.24 0.41 -19.17
CA GLY A 166 10.05 1.28 -18.00
C GLY A 166 9.18 0.67 -16.88
N ILE A 167 9.09 -0.67 -16.81
CA ILE A 167 8.27 -1.39 -15.83
C ILE A 167 9.16 -1.79 -14.65
N THR A 168 9.04 -1.10 -13.52
CA THR A 168 9.82 -1.41 -12.32
C THR A 168 9.23 -2.61 -11.57
N LYS A 169 10.03 -3.26 -10.71
CA LYS A 169 9.55 -4.28 -9.76
C LYS A 169 8.42 -3.78 -8.88
N ARG A 170 8.42 -2.48 -8.55
CA ARG A 170 7.34 -1.86 -7.79
C ARG A 170 6.07 -1.71 -8.62
N ALA A 171 6.18 -1.37 -9.90
CA ALA A 171 5.03 -1.37 -10.81
C ALA A 171 4.44 -2.79 -10.95
N GLU A 172 5.29 -3.82 -11.05
CA GLU A 172 4.88 -5.22 -11.05
C GLU A 172 4.12 -5.58 -9.77
N ALA A 173 4.66 -5.21 -8.60
CA ALA A 173 4.00 -5.43 -7.32
C ALA A 173 2.65 -4.69 -7.21
N LEU A 174 2.56 -3.46 -7.71
CA LEU A 174 1.30 -2.69 -7.72
C LEU A 174 0.25 -3.33 -8.63
N ILE A 175 0.65 -3.94 -9.75
CA ILE A 175 -0.26 -4.71 -10.60
C ILE A 175 -0.80 -5.93 -9.85
N ASP A 176 0.08 -6.66 -9.15
CA ASP A 176 -0.31 -7.85 -8.39
C ASP A 176 -1.23 -7.52 -7.20
N ILE A 177 -0.86 -6.52 -6.39
CA ILE A 177 -1.63 -6.08 -5.20
C ILE A 177 -3.06 -5.68 -5.59
N ASN A 178 -3.23 -4.96 -6.70
CA ASN A 178 -4.54 -4.50 -7.17
C ASN A 178 -5.32 -5.57 -7.96
N SER A 179 -4.78 -6.78 -8.11
CA SER A 179 -5.46 -7.85 -8.84
C SER A 179 -6.65 -8.41 -8.05
N HIS A 180 -7.69 -8.84 -8.77
CA HIS A 180 -8.86 -9.47 -8.16
C HIS A 180 -8.49 -10.73 -7.37
N GLN A 181 -7.51 -11.48 -7.85
CA GLN A 181 -6.99 -12.68 -7.18
C GLN A 181 -6.35 -12.33 -5.84
N HIS A 182 -5.52 -11.28 -5.79
CA HIS A 182 -4.88 -10.84 -4.54
C HIS A 182 -5.91 -10.38 -3.50
N VAL A 183 -6.87 -9.54 -3.90
CA VAL A 183 -7.96 -9.05 -3.00
C VAL A 183 -8.82 -10.21 -2.47
N THR A 184 -9.09 -11.21 -3.31
CA THR A 184 -9.83 -12.42 -2.90
C THR A 184 -9.01 -13.26 -1.94
N GLY A 185 -7.71 -13.45 -2.21
CA GLY A 185 -6.79 -14.17 -1.33
C GLY A 185 -6.68 -13.51 0.06
N LEU A 186 -6.55 -12.19 0.12
CA LEU A 186 -6.58 -11.45 1.38
C LEU A 186 -7.90 -11.63 2.13
N SER A 187 -9.03 -11.68 1.42
CA SER A 187 -10.33 -11.92 2.06
C SER A 187 -10.39 -13.29 2.72
N GLN A 188 -9.85 -14.33 2.08
CA GLN A 188 -9.74 -15.66 2.66
C GLN A 188 -8.83 -15.68 3.89
N GLN A 189 -7.63 -15.09 3.79
CA GLN A 189 -6.68 -15.01 4.90
C GLN A 189 -7.26 -14.27 6.11
N ILE A 190 -8.02 -13.19 5.88
CA ILE A 190 -8.72 -12.48 6.97
C ILE A 190 -9.75 -13.38 7.65
N MET A 191 -10.53 -14.16 6.90
CA MET A 191 -11.53 -15.07 7.49
C MET A 191 -10.86 -16.15 8.34
N GLU A 192 -9.80 -16.78 7.82
CA GLU A 192 -9.03 -17.82 8.53
C GLU A 192 -8.38 -17.25 9.80
N GLN A 193 -7.75 -16.07 9.69
CA GLN A 193 -7.10 -15.40 10.81
C GLN A 193 -8.09 -14.92 11.87
N GLN A 194 -9.26 -14.43 11.46
CA GLN A 194 -10.35 -14.06 12.37
C GLN A 194 -10.85 -15.28 13.12
N ALA A 195 -11.10 -16.40 12.44
CA ALA A 195 -11.53 -17.64 13.08
C ALA A 195 -10.50 -18.15 14.11
N LYS A 196 -9.20 -18.03 13.82
CA LYS A 196 -8.11 -18.35 14.75
C LYS A 196 -8.14 -17.45 16.00
N VAL A 197 -8.26 -16.13 15.81
CA VAL A 197 -8.35 -15.18 16.93
C VAL A 197 -9.59 -15.42 17.77
N ASP A 198 -10.74 -15.67 17.15
CA ASP A 198 -12.01 -15.93 17.84
C ASP A 198 -11.92 -17.23 18.66
N TYR A 199 -11.38 -18.31 18.08
CA TYR A 199 -11.14 -19.55 18.81
C TYR A 199 -10.29 -19.32 20.06
N MET A 200 -9.19 -18.58 19.93
CA MET A 200 -8.31 -18.28 21.07
C MET A 200 -9.07 -17.52 22.16
N ILE A 201 -9.85 -16.50 21.80
CA ILE A 201 -10.63 -15.72 22.75
C ILE A 201 -11.69 -16.57 23.46
N GLU A 202 -12.41 -17.41 22.72
CA GLU A 202 -13.53 -18.20 23.25
C GLU A 202 -13.08 -19.37 24.11
N ASN A 203 -11.96 -20.02 23.75
CA ASN A 203 -11.52 -21.26 24.39
C ASN A 203 -10.34 -21.06 25.34
N ALA A 204 -9.71 -19.88 25.35
CA ALA A 204 -8.46 -19.60 26.05
C ALA A 204 -7.36 -20.64 25.71
N ASP A 205 -7.35 -21.11 24.46
CA ASP A 205 -6.48 -22.16 23.96
C ASP A 205 -6.08 -21.90 22.49
N PHE A 206 -5.07 -22.60 21.99
CA PHE A 206 -4.64 -22.51 20.61
C PHE A 206 -5.47 -23.45 19.72
N PRO A 207 -5.86 -23.03 18.50
CA PRO A 207 -6.50 -23.94 17.57
C PRO A 207 -5.55 -25.08 17.23
N VAL A 208 -6.06 -26.31 17.29
CA VAL A 208 -5.30 -27.50 16.91
C VAL A 208 -5.03 -27.39 15.41
N SER A 209 -3.77 -27.25 15.00
CA SER A 209 -3.43 -27.33 13.59
C SER A 209 -3.76 -28.76 13.11
N GLU A 210 -4.62 -28.90 12.10
CA GLU A 210 -4.67 -30.12 11.29
C GLU A 210 -3.35 -30.24 10.53
N GLY A 211 -2.34 -30.71 11.23
CA GLY A 211 -0.94 -30.72 10.80
C GLY A 211 -0.11 -31.59 11.73
N GLY A 212 -0.65 -32.76 12.07
CA GLY A 212 0.14 -33.87 12.54
C GLY A 212 0.62 -34.66 11.34
N GLN A 213 1.88 -34.47 10.97
CA GLN A 213 2.76 -35.59 10.64
C GLN A 213 4.18 -35.15 10.90
N ASP A 214 4.65 -35.53 12.10
CA ASP A 214 6.04 -35.82 12.34
C ASP A 214 6.51 -36.83 11.25
N GLU A 215 7.51 -36.45 10.47
CA GLU A 215 8.50 -37.38 9.90
C GLU A 215 9.86 -37.08 10.54
#